data_AF-Q75JC8-F1
#
_entry.id   AF-Q75JC8-F1
#
_cell.length_a   1.000
_cell.length_b   1.000
_cell.length_c   1.000
_cell.angle_alpha   90.00
_cell.angle_beta   90.00
_cell.angle_gamma   90.00
#
_symmetry.space_group_name_H-M   'P 1'
#
loop_
_entity.id
_entity.type
_entity.pdbx_description
1 polymer ?
#
loop_
_entity_poly.entity_id
_entity_poly.type
_entity_poly.pdbx_seq_one_letter_code
_entity_poly.pdbx_strand_id
1 'polypeptide(L)'
;MVLDTKRSLKIKIDALKRLEKDYMLYKKEEQLQIENVERFKADETKDIYDVKKQIEILDENKTMIIDSVSRVTAFLVQFSEFLEEHKNEDDGSEIWKDSYDIIDQISTKFLGE
;
A
#
# COMPACT_ATOMS: atom_id res chain seq x y z
N MET A 1 18.22 16.66 -18.83
CA MET A 1 18.52 15.33 -18.28
C MET A 1 18.44 15.33 -16.75
N VAL A 2 19.40 15.83 -15.98
CA VAL A 2 19.34 15.78 -14.49
C VAL A 2 18.09 16.43 -13.87
N LEU A 3 17.64 17.59 -14.39
CA LEU A 3 16.40 18.24 -13.91
C LEU A 3 15.15 17.38 -14.17
N ASP A 4 15.15 16.62 -15.26
CA ASP A 4 14.04 15.76 -15.64
C ASP A 4 13.98 14.52 -14.75
N THR A 5 15.15 13.98 -14.37
CA THR A 5 15.30 12.88 -13.42
C THR A 5 14.80 13.29 -12.05
N LYS A 6 15.25 14.43 -11.50
CA LYS A 6 14.78 14.93 -10.19
C LYS A 6 13.27 15.17 -10.14
N ARG A 7 12.69 15.68 -11.23
CA ARG A 7 11.23 15.81 -11.36
C ARG A 7 10.54 14.45 -11.34
N SER A 8 11.10 13.47 -12.04
CA SER A 8 10.58 12.10 -12.10
C SER A 8 10.65 11.40 -10.75
N LEU A 9 11.76 11.57 -10.01
CA LEU A 9 11.90 11.09 -8.62
C LEU A 9 10.78 11.64 -7.73
N LYS A 10 10.53 12.95 -7.77
CA LYS A 10 9.45 13.57 -7.01
C LYS A 10 8.08 12.96 -7.34
N ILE A 11 7.77 12.79 -8.62
CA ILE A 11 6.51 12.17 -9.06
C ILE A 11 6.38 10.74 -8.54
N LYS A 12 7.47 9.96 -8.58
CA LYS A 12 7.50 8.57 -8.10
C LYS A 12 7.35 8.48 -6.58
N ILE A 13 8.03 9.34 -5.81
CA ILE A 13 7.84 9.47 -4.36
C ILE A 13 6.36 9.76 -4.05
N ASP A 14 5.77 10.77 -4.69
CA ASP A 14 4.39 11.16 -4.44
C ASP A 14 3.40 10.06 -4.82
N ALA A 15 3.67 9.31 -5.90
CA ALA A 15 2.87 8.18 -6.32
C ALA A 15 2.94 7.01 -5.33
N LEU A 16 4.13 6.68 -4.85
CA LEU A 16 4.31 5.62 -3.87
C LEU A 16 3.63 5.97 -2.54
N LYS A 17 3.73 7.23 -2.08
CA LYS A 17 2.98 7.73 -0.89
C LYS A 17 1.47 7.60 -1.04
N ARG A 18 0.92 7.83 -2.25
CA ARG A 18 -0.52 7.63 -2.51
C ARG A 18 -0.91 6.16 -2.42
N LEU A 19 -0.12 5.27 -3.04
CA LEU A 19 -0.37 3.83 -2.99
C LEU A 19 -0.29 3.29 -1.56
N GLU A 20 0.67 3.76 -0.76
CA GLU A 20 0.75 3.42 0.67
C GLU A 20 -0.52 3.87 1.41
N LYS A 21 -0.98 5.10 1.17
CA LYS A 21 -2.18 5.63 1.81
C LYS A 21 -3.44 4.81 1.46
N ASP A 22 -3.58 4.42 0.19
CA ASP A 22 -4.68 3.57 -0.26
C ASP A 22 -4.64 2.21 0.45
N TYR A 23 -3.47 1.58 0.53
CA TYR A 23 -3.29 0.33 1.28
C TYR A 23 -3.71 0.47 2.75
N MET A 24 -3.24 1.52 3.42
CA MET A 24 -3.58 1.76 4.83
C MET A 24 -5.08 2.00 5.04
N LEU A 25 -5.76 2.61 4.06
CA LEU A 25 -7.22 2.77 4.09
C LEU A 25 -7.90 1.40 4.02
N TYR A 26 -7.52 0.54 3.08
CA TYR A 26 -8.12 -0.80 2.95
C TYR A 26 -7.83 -1.69 4.15
N LYS A 27 -6.63 -1.62 4.74
CA LYS A 27 -6.31 -2.31 6.00
C LYS A 27 -7.22 -1.87 7.15
N LYS A 28 -7.51 -0.58 7.23
CA LYS A 28 -8.46 -0.05 8.23
C LYS A 28 -9.88 -0.55 7.98
N GLU A 29 -10.32 -0.58 6.72
CA GLU A 29 -11.64 -1.09 6.34
C GLU A 29 -11.81 -2.59 6.61
N GLU A 30 -10.77 -3.40 6.34
CA GLU A 30 -10.73 -4.82 6.72
C GLU A 30 -10.87 -4.97 8.23
N GLN A 31 -10.07 -4.24 9.02
CA GLN A 31 -10.13 -4.33 10.48
C GLN A 31 -11.52 -3.98 11.04
N LEU A 32 -12.14 -2.90 10.55
CA LEU A 32 -13.51 -2.53 10.92
C LEU A 32 -14.52 -3.60 10.53
N GLN A 33 -14.33 -4.26 9.38
CA GLN A 33 -15.22 -5.32 8.94
C GLN A 33 -15.01 -6.63 9.73
N ILE A 34 -13.79 -6.95 10.16
CA ILE A 34 -13.52 -8.05 11.09
C ILE A 34 -14.27 -7.82 12.40
N GLU A 35 -14.15 -6.63 12.99
CA GLU A 35 -14.87 -6.26 14.22
C GLU A 35 -16.39 -6.35 14.04
N ASN A 36 -16.89 -5.94 12.87
CA ASN A 36 -18.31 -6.03 12.53
C ASN A 36 -18.79 -7.48 12.39
N VAL A 37 -18.00 -8.36 11.76
CA VAL A 37 -18.29 -9.80 11.66
C VAL A 37 -18.36 -10.42 13.06
N GLU A 38 -17.40 -10.12 13.94
CA GLU A 38 -17.41 -10.64 15.31
C GLU A 38 -18.60 -10.11 16.13
N ARG A 39 -18.97 -8.83 15.95
CA ARG A 39 -20.19 -8.28 16.56
C ARG A 39 -21.45 -9.01 16.09
N PHE A 40 -21.56 -9.33 14.80
CA PHE A 40 -22.72 -10.06 14.27
C PHE A 40 -22.77 -11.49 14.78
N LYS A 41 -21.62 -12.16 14.95
CA LYS A 41 -21.57 -13.51 15.54
C LYS A 41 -21.99 -13.53 17.02
N ALA A 42 -21.75 -12.44 17.75
CA ALA A 42 -22.07 -12.32 19.17
C ALA A 42 -23.51 -11.83 19.45
N ASP A 43 -24.20 -11.30 18.45
CA ASP A 43 -25.56 -10.75 18.58
C ASP A 43 -26.61 -11.84 18.34
N GLU A 44 -27.31 -12.25 19.41
CA GLU A 44 -28.34 -13.30 19.37
C GLU A 44 -29.53 -12.97 18.46
N THR A 45 -29.70 -11.71 18.05
CA THR A 45 -30.75 -11.29 17.11
C THR A 45 -30.38 -11.53 15.64
N LYS A 46 -29.12 -11.88 15.34
CA LYS A 46 -28.62 -12.15 13.99
C LYS A 46 -28.70 -13.62 13.66
N ASP A 47 -29.17 -13.92 12.47
CA ASP A 47 -29.17 -15.29 11.97
C ASP A 47 -27.88 -15.63 11.21
N ILE A 48 -27.81 -16.87 10.75
CA ILE A 48 -26.66 -17.37 9.98
C ILE A 48 -26.48 -16.60 8.66
N TYR A 49 -27.57 -16.14 8.05
CA TYR A 49 -27.53 -15.40 6.79
C TYR A 49 -26.95 -13.99 7.00
N ASP A 50 -27.34 -13.31 8.09
CA ASP A 50 -26.78 -12.01 8.47
C ASP A 50 -25.26 -12.09 8.67
N VAL A 51 -24.78 -13.10 9.41
CA VAL A 51 -23.36 -13.32 9.63
C VAL A 51 -22.64 -13.65 8.33
N LYS A 52 -23.21 -14.53 7.49
CA LYS A 52 -22.63 -14.89 6.20
C LYS A 52 -22.48 -13.66 5.30
N LYS A 53 -23.46 -12.75 5.29
CA LYS A 53 -23.37 -11.51 4.52
C LYS A 53 -22.21 -10.63 4.96
N GLN A 54 -21.93 -10.55 6.26
CA GLN A 54 -20.77 -9.79 6.76
C GLN A 54 -19.44 -10.45 6.39
N ILE A 55 -19.38 -11.78 6.34
CA ILE A 55 -18.20 -12.52 5.89
C ILE A 55 -17.95 -12.28 4.39
N GLU A 56 -18.99 -12.27 3.56
CA GLU A 56 -18.85 -11.93 2.13
C GLU A 56 -18.22 -10.53 1.94
N ILE A 57 -18.69 -9.53 2.68
CA ILE A 57 -18.13 -8.17 2.66
C ILE A 57 -16.67 -8.17 3.14
N LEU A 58 -16.34 -8.97 4.16
CA LEU A 58 -14.95 -9.10 4.63
C LEU A 58 -14.05 -9.68 3.53
N ASP A 59 -14.52 -10.66 2.77
CA ASP A 59 -13.75 -11.26 1.68
C ASP A 59 -13.59 -10.31 0.48
N GLU A 60 -14.57 -9.44 0.22
CA GLU A 60 -14.43 -8.32 -0.73
C GLU A 60 -13.32 -7.34 -0.28
N ASN A 61 -13.30 -6.95 1.01
CA ASN A 61 -12.26 -6.08 1.56
C ASN A 61 -10.85 -6.70 1.44
N LYS A 62 -10.72 -8.00 1.75
CA LYS A 62 -9.46 -8.73 1.56
C LYS A 62 -8.98 -8.71 0.11
N THR A 63 -9.90 -8.84 -0.84
CA THR A 63 -9.60 -8.77 -2.27
C THR A 63 -9.01 -7.39 -2.64
N MET A 64 -9.55 -6.31 -2.07
CA MET A 64 -9.02 -4.95 -2.27
C MET A 64 -7.63 -4.76 -1.66
N ILE A 65 -7.35 -5.38 -0.51
CA ILE A 65 -6.02 -5.37 0.09
C ILE A 65 -5.01 -6.08 -0.83
N ILE A 66 -5.36 -7.25 -1.36
CA ILE A 66 -4.48 -8.01 -2.26
C ILE A 66 -4.15 -7.20 -3.52
N ASP A 67 -5.14 -6.54 -4.13
CA ASP A 67 -4.92 -5.63 -5.26
C ASP A 67 -3.99 -4.46 -4.86
N SER A 68 -4.24 -3.85 -3.71
CA SER A 68 -3.42 -2.73 -3.23
C SER A 68 -1.98 -3.13 -2.96
N VAL A 69 -1.74 -4.30 -2.36
CA VAL A 69 -0.39 -4.85 -2.16
C VAL A 69 0.28 -5.07 -3.51
N SER A 70 -0.42 -5.68 -4.46
CA SER A 70 0.12 -5.92 -5.82
C SER A 70 0.53 -4.62 -6.50
N ARG A 71 -0.28 -3.56 -6.40
CA ARG A 71 0.04 -2.23 -6.95
C ARG A 71 1.25 -1.58 -6.26
N VAL A 72 1.35 -1.67 -4.93
CA VAL A 72 2.51 -1.15 -4.18
C VAL A 72 3.78 -1.91 -4.56
N THR A 73 3.76 -3.24 -4.56
CA THR A 73 4.92 -4.08 -4.89
C THR A 73 5.40 -3.82 -6.32
N ALA A 74 4.49 -3.76 -7.30
CA ALA A 74 4.84 -3.45 -8.68
C ALA A 74 5.49 -2.07 -8.81
N PHE A 75 5.00 -1.08 -8.06
CA PHE A 75 5.56 0.28 -8.08
C PHE A 75 6.93 0.35 -7.39
N LEU A 76 7.14 -0.37 -6.28
CA LEU A 76 8.43 -0.46 -5.61
C LEU A 76 9.50 -1.03 -6.55
N VAL A 77 9.19 -2.09 -7.29
CA VAL A 77 10.09 -2.66 -8.30
C VAL A 77 10.42 -1.63 -9.38
N GLN A 78 9.39 -1.03 -10.02
CA GLN A 78 9.60 -0.03 -11.06
C GLN A 78 10.37 1.22 -10.58
N PHE A 79 10.19 1.62 -9.33
CA PHE A 79 10.91 2.76 -8.77
C PHE A 79 12.37 2.38 -8.46
N SER A 80 12.60 1.18 -7.92
CA SER A 80 13.95 0.66 -7.66
C SER A 80 14.75 0.50 -8.96
N GLU A 81 14.13 -0.04 -10.00
CA GLU A 81 14.72 -0.15 -11.35
C GLU A 81 15.08 1.23 -11.92
N PHE A 82 14.20 2.22 -11.75
CA PHE A 82 14.47 3.61 -12.17
C PHE A 82 15.67 4.23 -11.44
N LEU A 83 15.81 3.98 -10.14
CA LEU A 83 16.97 4.47 -9.38
C LEU A 83 18.26 3.81 -9.87
N GLU A 84 18.25 2.51 -10.13
CA GLU A 84 19.41 1.78 -10.64
C GLU A 84 19.81 2.25 -12.05
N GLU A 85 18.84 2.47 -12.95
CA GLU A 85 19.07 2.99 -14.29
C GLU A 85 19.72 4.38 -14.26
N HIS A 86 19.30 5.24 -13.34
CA HIS A 86 19.76 6.62 -13.23
C HIS A 86 20.81 6.85 -12.14
N LYS A 87 21.38 5.80 -11.53
CA LYS A 87 22.32 5.93 -10.39
C LYS A 87 23.54 6.83 -10.67
N ASN A 88 23.96 6.92 -11.93
CA ASN A 88 25.09 7.78 -12.34
C ASN A 88 24.74 9.29 -12.28
N GLU A 89 23.46 9.63 -12.14
CA GLU A 89 22.94 10.99 -11.96
C GLU A 89 22.69 11.33 -10.48
N ASP A 90 22.92 10.38 -9.57
CA ASP A 90 22.83 10.60 -8.13
C ASP A 90 23.92 11.57 -7.67
N ASP A 91 23.50 12.75 -7.25
CA ASP A 91 24.35 13.83 -6.77
C ASP A 91 24.28 14.01 -5.24
N GLY A 92 23.67 13.06 -4.53
CA GLY A 92 23.49 13.11 -3.08
C GLY A 92 22.52 14.19 -2.59
N SER A 93 21.76 14.82 -3.49
CA SER A 93 20.73 15.77 -3.12
C SER A 93 19.57 15.10 -2.38
N GLU A 94 18.78 15.91 -1.65
CA GLU A 94 17.72 15.41 -0.78
C GLU A 94 16.70 14.53 -1.52
N ILE A 95 16.38 14.87 -2.77
CA ILE A 95 15.41 14.09 -3.55
C ILE A 95 15.89 12.66 -3.84
N TRP A 96 17.19 12.43 -3.94
CA TRP A 96 17.76 11.09 -4.11
C TRP A 96 17.68 10.31 -2.80
N LYS A 97 18.07 10.93 -1.67
CA LYS A 97 17.94 10.33 -0.33
C LYS A 97 16.49 9.97 -0.01
N ASP A 98 15.57 10.92 -0.21
CA ASP A 98 14.12 10.72 -0.05
C ASP A 98 13.60 9.55 -0.89
N SER A 99 14.17 9.32 -2.08
CA SER A 99 13.77 8.22 -2.97
C SER A 99 14.19 6.85 -2.43
N TYR A 100 15.41 6.73 -1.87
CA TYR A 100 15.84 5.49 -1.23
C TYR A 100 15.09 5.27 0.08
N ASP A 101 14.96 6.30 0.90
CA ASP A 101 14.30 6.23 2.21
C ASP A 101 12.83 5.81 2.08
N ILE A 102 12.09 6.34 1.10
CA ILE A 102 10.68 5.96 0.91
C ILE A 102 10.53 4.52 0.43
N ILE A 103 11.46 4.02 -0.40
CA ILE A 103 11.47 2.63 -0.83
C ILE A 103 11.76 1.71 0.35
N ASP A 104 12.77 2.03 1.16
CA ASP A 104 13.14 1.23 2.33
C ASP A 104 12.02 1.20 3.39
N GLN A 105 11.46 2.38 3.71
CA GLN A 105 10.36 2.52 4.67
C GLN A 105 9.15 1.66 4.24
N ILE A 106 8.74 1.75 2.97
CA ILE A 106 7.55 1.04 2.50
C ILE A 106 7.86 -0.44 2.29
N SER A 107 9.03 -0.81 1.77
CA SER A 107 9.41 -2.23 1.64
C SER A 107 9.44 -2.91 3.01
N THR A 108 10.02 -2.27 4.02
CA THR A 108 10.04 -2.78 5.40
C THR A 108 8.64 -2.94 5.98
N LYS A 109 7.77 -1.96 5.74
CA LYS A 109 6.39 -2.02 6.22
C LYS A 109 5.54 -3.10 5.56
N PHE A 110 5.79 -3.41 4.27
CA PHE A 110 5.02 -4.40 3.51
C PHE A 110 5.60 -5.82 3.60
N LEU A 111 6.90 -5.97 3.78
CA LEU A 111 7.57 -7.28 3.91
C LEU A 111 7.82 -7.70 5.36
N GLY A 112 7.64 -6.78 6.32
CA GLY A 112 7.85 -7.02 7.75
C GLY A 112 6.59 -7.35 8.56
N GLU A 113 5.40 -7.35 7.93
CA GLU A 113 4.16 -7.90 8.50
C GLU A 113 4.01 -9.39 8.16
#